data_AF-A0A5E6NSW7-F1
#
_entry.id   AF-A0A5E6NSW7-F1
#
_cell.length_a   1.000
_cell.length_b   1.000
_cell.length_c   1.000
_cell.angle_alpha   90.00
_cell.angle_beta   90.00
_cell.angle_gamma   90.00
#
_symmetry.space_group_name_H-M   'P 1'
#
loop_
_entity.id
_entity.type
_entity.pdbx_description
1 polymer ?
#
loop_
_entity_poly.entity_id
_entity_poly.type
_entity_poly.pdbx_seq_one_letter_code
_entity_poly.pdbx_strand_id
1 'polypeptide(L)' 'MSWQTILISNPCKLSIKNNNILLRRLDEEDVIVVISEVSAVVLRTHKLL' A
#
# COMPACT_ATOMS: atom_id res chain seq x y z
N MET A 1 2.84 -6.35 -17.57
CA MET A 1 3.88 -6.74 -16.61
C MET A 1 3.83 -5.73 -15.47
N SER A 2 3.67 -6.21 -14.24
CA SER A 2 3.83 -5.40 -13.04
C SER A 2 5.33 -5.13 -12.80
N TRP A 3 5.67 -4.02 -12.15
CA TRP A 3 7.06 -3.61 -11.92
C TRP A 3 7.30 -2.96 -10.55
N GLN A 4 6.26 -2.48 -9.89
CA GLN A 4 6.37 -1.79 -8.61
C GLN A 4 6.33 -2.78 -7.44
N THR A 5 7.09 -2.49 -6.39
CA THR A 5 6.92 -3.12 -5.09
C THR A 5 6.56 -2.04 -4.07
N ILE A 6 5.42 -2.18 -3.41
CA ILE A 6 4.98 -1.23 -2.38
C ILE A 6 5.50 -1.71 -1.02
N LEU A 7 6.29 -0.87 -0.34
CA LEU A 7 6.71 -1.11 1.04
C LEU A 7 5.89 -0.24 1.99
N ILE A 8 5.17 -0.88 2.91
CA ILE A 8 4.37 -0.20 3.94
C ILE A 8 5.06 -0.40 5.29
N SER A 9 5.65 0.67 5.82
CA SER A 9 6.34 0.68 7.12
C SER A 9 5.64 1.54 8.18
N ASN A 10 4.72 2.41 7.76
CA ASN A 10 4.01 3.33 8.65
C ASN A 10 2.55 2.88 8.80
N PRO A 11 1.90 3.15 9.95
CA PRO A 11 0.49 2.87 10.13
C PRO A 11 -0.36 3.53 9.03
N CYS A 12 -1.14 2.71 8.34
CA CYS A 12 -2.05 3.16 7.29
C CYS A 12 -3.26 2.24 7.21
N LYS A 13 -4.31 2.71 6.53
CA LYS A 13 -5.45 1.88 6.14
C LYS A 13 -5.31 1.50 4.66
N LEU A 14 -5.22 0.21 4.41
CA LEU A 14 -5.16 -0.36 3.06
C LEU A 14 -6.55 -0.74 2.57
N SER A 15 -6.87 -0.44 1.32
CA SER A 15 -8.11 -0.87 0.67
C SER A 15 -7.96 -0.98 -0.84
N ILE A 16 -8.90 -1.65 -1.51
CA ILE A 16 -8.93 -1.78 -2.97
C ILE A 16 -10.23 -1.17 -3.48
N LYS A 17 -10.14 -0.29 -4.49
CA LYS A 17 -11.30 0.30 -5.17
C LYS A 17 -10.95 0.66 -6.62
N ASN A 18 -11.85 0.37 -7.56
CA ASN A 18 -11.70 0.72 -8.97
C ASN A 18 -10.35 0.29 -9.58
N ASN A 19 -9.94 -0.95 -9.32
CA ASN A 19 -8.66 -1.51 -9.78
C ASN A 19 -7.40 -0.78 -9.24
N ASN A 20 -7.57 -0.01 -8.16
CA ASN A 20 -6.48 0.68 -7.47
C ASN A 20 -6.34 0.15 -6.04
N ILE A 21 -5.10 0.12 -5.57
CA ILE A 21 -4.75 0.05 -4.15
C ILE A 21 -4.79 1.47 -3.61
N LEU A 22 -5.50 1.67 -2.50
CA LEU A 22 -5.57 2.93 -1.78
C LEU A 22 -4.90 2.76 -0.41
N LEU A 23 -3.91 3.60 -0.15
CA LEU A 23 -3.19 3.70 1.11
C LEU A 23 -3.61 5.00 1.78
N ARG A 24 -4.45 4.93 2.82
CA ARG A 24 -4.74 6.10 3.64
C ARG A 24 -3.76 6.21 4.78
N ARG A 25 -2.93 7.24 4.75
CA ARG A 25 -1.91 7.49 5.76
C ARG A 25 -2.50 8.44 6.82
N LEU A 26 -2.03 8.33 8.06
CA LEU A 26 -2.59 9.09 9.19
C LEU A 26 -2.26 10.59 9.11
N ASP A 27 -0.98 10.91 8.88
CA ASP A 27 -0.45 12.29 8.89
C ASP A 27 0.11 12.72 7.53
N GLU A 28 -0.15 11.93 6.48
CA GLU A 28 0.36 12.12 5.13
C GLU A 28 -0.77 11.96 4.10
N GLU A 29 -0.57 12.46 2.88
CA GLU A 29 -1.56 12.35 1.81
C GLU A 29 -1.88 10.89 1.45
N ASP A 30 -3.11 10.64 0.98
CA ASP A 30 -3.47 9.32 0.48
C ASP A 30 -2.67 8.96 -0.78
N VAL A 31 -2.24 7.70 -0.89
CA VAL A 31 -1.58 7.19 -2.10
C VAL A 31 -2.54 6.25 -2.84
N ILE A 32 -2.63 6.44 -4.15
CA ILE A 32 -3.43 5.60 -5.05
C ILE A 32 -2.48 4.97 -6.07
N VAL A 33 -2.50 3.65 -6.18
CA VAL A 33 -1.65 2.90 -7.11
C VAL A 33 -2.51 1.95 -7.92
N VAL A 34 -2.30 1.90 -9.23
CA VAL A 34 -3.03 0.96 -10.11
C VAL A 34 -2.55 -0.46 -9.82
N ILE A 35 -3.46 -1.38 -9.51
CA ILE A 35 -3.10 -2.72 -9.03
C ILE A 35 -2.29 -3.52 -10.05
N SER A 36 -2.51 -3.29 -11.36
CA SER A 36 -1.79 -3.98 -12.44
C SER A 36 -0.31 -3.62 -12.53
N GLU A 37 0.11 -2.50 -11.92
CA GLU A 37 1.50 -2.08 -11.87
C GLU A 37 2.26 -2.70 -10.70
N VAL A 38 1.55 -3.25 -9.71
CA VAL A 38 2.11 -3.74 -8.45
C VAL A 38 2.43 -5.22 -8.54
N SER A 39 3.71 -5.54 -8.36
CA SER A 39 4.24 -6.92 -8.34
C SER A 39 4.14 -7.54 -6.95
N ALA A 40 4.34 -6.73 -5.91
CA ALA A 40 4.30 -7.17 -4.53
C ALA A 40 3.95 -6.01 -3.57
N VAL A 41 3.32 -6.36 -2.45
CA VAL A 41 3.10 -5.46 -1.31
C VAL A 41 3.77 -6.08 -0.09
N VAL A 42 4.74 -5.37 0.49
CA VAL A 42 5.48 -5.81 1.67
C VAL A 42 5.00 -5.01 2.87
N LEU A 43 4.44 -5.71 3.85
CA LEU A 43 3.96 -5.13 5.09
C LEU A 43 5.03 -5.29 6.17
N ARG A 44 5.72 -4.19 6.51
CA ARG A 44 6.60 -4.15 7.68
C ARG A 44 5.78 -3.66 8.86
N THR A 45 5.41 -4.59 9.75
CA THR A 45 4.69 -4.29 10.98
C THR A 45 5.66 -4.23 12.16
N HIS A 46 5.47 -3.26 13.05
CA HIS A 46 6.20 -3.15 14.31
C HIS A 46 5.49 -3.84 15.50
N LYS A 47 4.43 -4.64 15.25
CA LYS A 47 3.87 -5.51 16.30
C LYS A 47 4.72 -6.78 16.42
N LEU A 48 5.66 -6.74 17.36
CA LEU A 48 5.99 -7.91 18.16
C LEU A 48 4.77 -8.19 19.06
N LEU A 49 4.33 -9.45 19.08
CA LEU A 49 3.31 -9.98 20.00
C LEU A 49 3.67 -9.67 21.46
#